data_AF-A0AA36EUV7-F1
#
_entry.id   AF-A0AA36EUV7-F1
#
_cell.length_a   1.000
_cell.length_b   1.000
_cell.length_c   1.000
_cell.angle_alpha   90.00
_cell.angle_beta   90.00
_cell.angle_gamma   90.00
#
_symmetry.space_group_name_H-M   'P 1'
#
loop_
_entity.id
_entity.type
_entity.pdbx_description
1 polymer ?
#
loop_
_entity_poly.entity_id
_entity_poly.type
_entity_poly.pdbx_seq_one_letter_code
_entity_poly.pdbx_strand_id
1 'polypeptide(L)'
;MAMNGSQLNGWSAGTGSSLTPGQLNLLILGTLAIVVLLFSAWALVQAYRGLVSKSVTFRQFNELLIRLIVLYLLTLFLFFH
;
A
#
# COMPACT_ATOMS: atom_id res chain seq x y z
N MET A 1 -9.80 13.70 12.21
CA MET A 1 -10.96 14.02 13.07
C MET A 1 -11.42 12.72 13.71
N ALA A 2 -11.49 12.65 15.04
CA ALA A 2 -11.98 11.46 15.73
C ALA A 2 -13.51 11.35 15.57
N MET A 3 -14.03 10.12 15.48
CA MET A 3 -15.48 9.88 15.45
C MET A 3 -16.11 10.41 16.75
N ASN A 4 -17.24 11.10 16.63
CA ASN A 4 -18.02 11.51 17.80
C ASN A 4 -18.81 10.33 18.38
N GLY A 5 -19.39 10.50 19.57
CA GLY A 5 -20.10 9.41 20.27
C GLY A 5 -21.26 8.80 19.47
N SER A 6 -22.03 9.61 18.73
CA SER A 6 -23.10 9.10 17.87
C SER A 6 -22.58 8.25 16.71
N GLN A 7 -21.46 8.63 16.10
CA GLN A 7 -20.83 7.86 15.02
C GLN A 7 -20.27 6.53 15.53
N LEU A 8 -19.65 6.52 16.72
CA LEU A 8 -19.14 5.31 17.34
C LEU A 8 -20.30 4.34 17.68
N ASN A 9 -21.41 4.86 18.20
CA ASN A 9 -22.59 4.05 18.52
C ASN A 9 -23.23 3.44 17.26
N GLY A 10 -23.35 4.23 16.19
CA GLY A 10 -23.83 3.74 14.90
C GLY A 10 -22.93 2.65 14.32
N TRP A 11 -21.61 2.81 14.43
CA TRP A 11 -20.63 1.78 14.05
C TRP A 11 -20.82 0.49 14.85
N SER A 12 -20.84 0.58 16.19
CA SER A 12 -21.01 -0.58 17.06
C SER A 12 -22.32 -1.33 16.80
N ALA A 13 -23.41 -0.61 16.51
CA ALA A 13 -24.68 -1.22 16.13
C ALA A 13 -24.57 -2.00 14.81
N GLY A 14 -23.81 -1.48 13.83
CA GLY A 14 -23.61 -2.15 12.53
C GLY A 14 -22.67 -3.35 12.57
N THR A 15 -21.65 -3.33 13.44
CA THR A 15 -20.65 -4.42 13.56
C THR A 15 -20.95 -5.41 14.69
N GLY A 16 -22.03 -5.20 15.44
CA GLY A 16 -22.34 -5.99 16.65
C GLY A 16 -21.26 -5.86 17.72
N SER A 17 -20.57 -4.71 17.78
CA SER A 17 -19.43 -4.44 18.68
C SER A 17 -18.22 -5.38 18.52
N SER A 18 -18.19 -6.21 17.48
CA SER A 18 -17.14 -7.22 17.26
C SER A 18 -15.86 -6.67 16.60
N LEU A 19 -15.97 -5.52 15.93
CA LEU A 19 -14.89 -4.91 15.18
C LEU A 19 -14.83 -3.42 15.51
N THR A 20 -13.68 -2.93 15.93
CA THR A 20 -13.44 -1.50 16.14
C THR A 20 -13.08 -0.80 14.82
N PRO A 21 -13.37 0.51 14.66
CA PRO A 21 -12.96 1.25 13.46
C PRO A 21 -11.45 1.19 13.21
N GLY A 22 -10.64 1.20 14.27
CA GLY A 22 -9.18 1.11 14.19
C GLY A 22 -8.68 -0.23 13.64
N GLN A 23 -9.35 -1.34 13.96
CA GLN A 23 -9.03 -2.65 13.40
C GLN A 23 -9.31 -2.72 11.89
N LEU A 24 -10.43 -2.15 11.43
CA LEU A 24 -10.71 -2.08 9.99
C LEU A 24 -9.67 -1.20 9.28
N ASN A 25 -9.31 -0.05 9.86
CA ASN A 25 -8.28 0.81 9.30
C ASN A 25 -6.94 0.06 9.16
N LEU A 26 -6.53 -0.66 10.21
CA LEU A 26 -5.32 -1.49 10.18
C LEU A 26 -5.38 -2.54 9.07
N LEU A 27 -6.52 -3.22 8.91
CA LEU A 27 -6.68 -4.22 7.85
C LEU A 27 -6.55 -3.60 6.46
N ILE A 28 -7.23 -2.48 6.21
CA ILE A 28 -7.18 -1.77 4.92
C ILE A 28 -5.75 -1.32 4.60
N LEU A 29 -5.09 -0.66 5.56
CA LEU A 29 -3.72 -0.17 5.38
C LEU A 29 -2.73 -1.33 5.23
N GLY A 30 -2.89 -2.40 6.02
CA GLY A 30 -2.09 -3.61 5.90
C GLY A 30 -2.24 -4.27 4.53
N THR A 31 -3.46 -4.38 4.01
CA THR A 31 -3.71 -4.88 2.65
C THR A 31 -3.06 -3.99 1.60
N LEU A 32 -3.16 -2.66 1.73
CA LEU A 32 -2.49 -1.73 0.83
C LEU A 32 -0.97 -1.95 0.83
N ALA A 33 -0.35 -2.06 2.00
CA ALA A 33 1.08 -2.34 2.13
C ALA A 33 1.49 -3.65 1.45
N ILE A 34 0.72 -4.73 1.66
CA ILE A 34 0.96 -6.03 1.04
C ILE A 34 0.88 -5.93 -0.49
N VAL A 35 -0.14 -5.26 -1.03
CA VAL A 35 -0.30 -5.10 -2.49
C VAL A 35 0.86 -4.32 -3.07
N VAL A 36 1.26 -3.20 -2.46
CA VAL A 36 2.41 -2.39 -2.92
C VAL A 36 3.70 -3.22 -2.90
N LEU A 37 3.91 -4.03 -1.85
CA LEU A 37 5.09 -4.88 -1.73
C LEU A 37 5.13 -5.99 -2.77
N LEU A 38 4.02 -6.71 -2.96
CA LEU A 38 3.92 -7.76 -3.97
C LEU A 38 4.07 -7.20 -5.39
N PHE A 39 3.43 -6.06 -5.67
CA PHE A 39 3.59 -5.37 -6.95
C PHE A 39 5.04 -4.96 -7.20
N SER A 40 5.70 -4.37 -6.21
CA SER A 40 7.09 -3.93 -6.32
C SER A 40 8.04 -5.11 -6.56
N ALA A 41 7.88 -6.20 -5.80
CA ALA A 41 8.65 -7.42 -5.98
C ALA A 41 8.47 -8.01 -7.39
N TRP A 42 7.22 -8.10 -7.85
CA TRP A 42 6.92 -8.56 -9.22
C TRP A 42 7.55 -7.65 -10.28
N ALA A 43 7.38 -6.33 -10.16
CA ALA A 43 7.90 -5.35 -11.12
C ALA A 43 9.43 -5.42 -11.20
N LEU A 44 10.13 -5.54 -10.07
CA LEU A 44 11.58 -5.72 -10.00
C LEU A 44 12.03 -7.00 -10.70
N VAL A 45 11.35 -8.12 -10.47
CA VAL A 45 11.67 -9.39 -11.12
C VAL A 45 11.49 -9.30 -12.64
N GLN A 46 10.41 -8.68 -13.12
CA GLN A 46 10.18 -8.51 -14.55
C GLN A 46 11.22 -7.59 -15.19
N ALA A 47 11.53 -6.46 -14.55
CA ALA A 47 12.51 -5.52 -15.06
C ALA A 47 13.93 -6.09 -15.04
N TYR A 48 14.29 -6.87 -14.01
CA TYR A 48 15.57 -7.58 -13.95
C TYR A 48 15.68 -8.63 -15.06
N ARG A 49 14.64 -9.44 -15.26
CA ARG A 49 14.59 -10.40 -16.38
C ARG A 49 14.73 -9.68 -17.72
N GLY A 50 14.06 -8.55 -17.90
CA GLY A 50 14.18 -7.70 -19.10
C GLY A 50 15.58 -7.11 -19.29
N LEU A 51 16.26 -6.77 -18.19
CA LEU A 51 17.63 -6.26 -18.22
C LEU A 51 18.62 -7.34 -18.68
N VAL A 52 18.45 -8.58 -18.19
CA VAL A 52 19.26 -9.73 -18.58
C VAL A 52 19.00 -10.11 -20.03
N SER A 53 17.74 -10.13 -20.48
CA SER A 53 17.37 -10.46 -21.86
C SER A 53 17.59 -9.30 -22.86
N LYS A 54 18.09 -8.16 -22.39
CA LYS A 54 18.30 -6.92 -23.19
C LYS A 54 17.02 -6.32 -23.80
N SER A 55 15.84 -6.71 -23.32
CA SER A 55 14.58 -6.06 -23.70
C SER A 55 14.31 -4.76 -22.93
N VAL A 56 15.00 -4.57 -21.80
CA VAL A 56 14.96 -3.36 -20.97
C VAL A 56 16.37 -2.80 -20.82
N THR A 57 16.53 -1.50 -21.02
CA THR A 57 17.82 -0.81 -20.83
C THR A 57 18.09 -0.55 -19.34
N PHE A 58 19.37 -0.39 -18.99
CA PHE A 58 19.75 -0.03 -17.61
C PHE A 58 19.11 1.30 -17.15
N ARG A 59 18.93 2.26 -18.07
CA ARG A 59 18.21 3.51 -17.80
C ARG A 59 16.76 3.25 -17.38
N GLN A 60 16.00 2.46 -18.15
CA GLN A 60 14.61 2.14 -17.84
C GLN A 60 14.48 1.36 -16.52
N PHE A 61 15.43 0.47 -16.23
CA PHE A 61 15.48 -0.21 -14.94
C PHE A 61 15.66 0.77 -13.77
N ASN A 62 16.58 1.73 -13.87
CA ASN A 62 16.77 2.75 -12.84
C ASN A 62 15.56 3.69 -12.69
N GLU A 63 14.92 4.06 -13.80
CA GLU A 63 13.68 4.84 -13.77
C GLU A 63 12.57 4.09 -13.02
N LEU A 64 12.47 2.76 -13.17
CA LEU A 64 11.55 1.94 -12.38
C LEU A 64 11.90 1.98 -10.89
N LEU A 65 13.18 1.82 -10.51
CA LEU A 65 13.60 1.88 -9.10
C LEU A 65 13.20 3.22 -8.46
N ILE A 66 13.44 4.33 -9.15
CA ILE A 66 13.06 5.67 -8.68
C ILE A 66 11.53 5.76 -8.53
N ARG A 67 10.76 5.27 -9.50
CA ARG A 67 9.29 5.26 -9.42
C ARG A 67 8.77 4.45 -8.23
N LEU A 68 9.37 3.30 -7.95
CA LEU A 68 9.01 2.50 -6.78
C LEU A 68 9.34 3.26 -5.49
N ILE A 69 10.52 3.87 -5.37
CA ILE A 69 10.88 4.70 -4.20
C ILE A 69 9.86 5.82 -3.99
N VAL A 70 9.52 6.56 -5.05
CA VAL A 70 8.51 7.62 -4.97
C VAL A 70 7.14 7.07 -4.56
N LEU A 71 6.73 5.93 -5.11
CA LEU A 71 5.48 5.26 -4.72
C LEU A 71 5.47 4.91 -3.22
N TYR A 72 6.57 4.37 -2.69
CA TYR A 72 6.70 4.09 -1.25
C TYR A 72 6.64 5.36 -0.42
N LEU A 73 7.37 6.42 -0.79
CA LEU A 73 7.37 7.69 -0.07
C LEU A 73 5.96 8.30 -0.04
N LEU A 74 5.26 8.32 -1.18
CA LEU A 74 3.89 8.81 -1.26
C LEU A 74 2.94 7.94 -0.44
N THR A 75 3.09 6.62 -0.48
CA THR A 75 2.23 5.70 0.29
C THR A 75 2.42 5.91 1.79
N LEU A 76 3.66 5.99 2.26
CA LEU A 76 3.97 6.23 3.67
C LEU A 76 3.46 7.60 4.13
N PHE A 77 3.72 8.64 3.35
CA PHE A 77 3.29 10.01 3.66
C PHE A 77 1.76 10.15 3.69
N LEU A 78 1.04 9.53 2.75
CA LEU A 78 -0.41 9.70 2.64
C LEU A 78 -1.22 8.77 3.52
N PHE A 79 -0.69 7.60 3.91
CA PHE A 79 -1.50 6.56 4.55
C PHE A 79 -0.94 6.02 5.88
N PHE A 80 0.35 6.21 6.17
CA PHE A 80 1.01 5.66 7.38
C PHE A 80 1.58 6.76 8.29
N HIS A 81 0.88 7.88 8.40
CA HIS A 81 1.24 9.03 9.24
C HIS A 81 0.26 9.22 10.40
#